data_AF-A0A6G8CZS0-F1
#
_entry.id   AF-A0A6G8CZS0-F1
#
_cell.length_a   1.000
_cell.length_b   1.000
_cell.length_c   1.000
_cell.angle_alpha   90.00
_cell.angle_beta   90.00
_cell.angle_gamma   90.00
#
_symmetry.space_group_name_H-M   'P 1'
#
loop_
_entity.id
_entity.type
_entity.pdbx_description
1 polymer ?
#
loop_
_entity_poly.entity_id
_entity_poly.type
_entity_poly.pdbx_seq_one_letter_code
_entity_poly.pdbx_strand_id
1 'polypeptide(L)'
;MANIKYFSDVTGEAVQLKAPYGMPNEEFAARWPGIKGLRYDGYSMRVGYPTSGTSGVMPVTRMIEYKSQPSLHECNAKCLDGKHNGKCECRCGGKNHGFGMFSGLLKAA
;
A
#
# COMPACT_ATOMS: atom_id res chain seq x y z
N MET A 1 -2.80 11.99 16.62
CA MET A 1 -1.69 11.13 16.13
C MET A 1 -2.12 10.56 14.78
N ALA A 2 -1.29 10.63 13.75
CA ALA A 2 -1.64 10.05 12.44
C ALA A 2 -1.72 8.52 12.55
N ASN A 3 -2.85 7.91 12.18
CA ASN A 3 -3.02 6.45 12.19
C ASN A 3 -2.53 5.88 10.86
N ILE A 4 -1.21 5.80 10.72
CA ILE A 4 -0.57 5.35 9.50
C ILE A 4 -0.66 3.83 9.40
N LYS A 5 -1.23 3.34 8.29
CA LYS A 5 -1.23 1.94 7.89
C LYS A 5 -0.29 1.73 6.70
N TYR A 6 0.37 0.58 6.71
CA TYR A 6 1.34 0.18 5.70
C TYR A 6 0.80 -1.01 4.93
N PHE A 7 1.03 -1.05 3.63
CA PHE A 7 0.56 -2.14 2.78
C PHE A 7 1.65 -2.60 1.82
N SER A 8 1.55 -3.88 1.45
CA SER A 8 2.26 -4.49 0.32
C SER A 8 1.26 -4.91 -0.75
N ASP A 9 1.60 -4.62 -2.01
CA ASP A 9 0.82 -4.98 -3.20
C ASP A 9 1.45 -6.13 -4.00
N VAL A 10 2.57 -6.69 -3.53
CA VAL A 10 3.41 -7.62 -4.31
C VAL A 10 2.69 -8.92 -4.65
N THR A 11 1.75 -9.36 -3.81
CA THR A 11 0.94 -10.56 -4.05
C THR A 11 -0.26 -10.31 -4.97
N GLY A 12 -0.44 -9.09 -5.49
CA GLY A 12 -1.63 -8.68 -6.22
C GLY A 12 -2.81 -8.31 -5.31
N GLU A 13 -2.75 -8.57 -4.02
CA GLU A 13 -3.72 -8.14 -3.01
C GLU A 13 -3.13 -7.10 -2.06
N ALA A 14 -4.00 -6.32 -1.40
CA ALA A 14 -3.58 -5.35 -0.41
C ALA A 14 -3.29 -6.04 0.94
N VAL A 15 -2.03 -6.45 1.16
CA VAL A 15 -1.61 -7.06 2.43
C VAL A 15 -1.23 -5.96 3.41
N GLN A 16 -1.97 -5.84 4.51
CA GLN A 16 -1.64 -4.88 5.57
C GLN A 16 -0.43 -5.36 6.37
N LEU A 17 0.49 -4.44 6.65
CA LEU A 17 1.74 -4.69 7.37
C LEU A 17 1.76 -4.02 8.75
N LYS A 18 2.47 -4.64 9.68
CA LYS A 18 2.80 -4.18 11.04
C LYS A 18 4.31 -4.09 11.22
N ALA A 19 4.71 -3.38 12.28
CA ALA A 19 6.11 -3.23 12.70
C ALA A 19 7.04 -2.82 11.53
N PRO A 20 6.81 -1.67 10.90
CA PRO A 20 7.64 -1.22 9.78
C PRO A 20 9.07 -0.93 10.25
N TYR A 21 10.07 -1.36 9.48
CA TYR A 21 11.49 -1.09 9.74
C TYR A 21 12.27 -0.91 8.43
N GLY A 22 13.53 -0.49 8.53
CA GLY A 22 14.43 -0.31 7.39
C GLY A 22 15.18 -1.58 7.02
N MET A 23 15.18 -1.93 5.74
CA MET A 23 16.03 -2.97 5.15
C MET A 23 17.04 -2.32 4.20
N PRO A 24 18.34 -2.69 4.21
CA PRO A 24 19.34 -2.14 3.30
C PRO A 24 18.91 -2.21 1.83
N ASN A 25 19.24 -1.19 1.05
CA ASN A 25 18.83 -1.08 -0.36
C ASN A 25 19.24 -2.30 -1.20
N GLU A 26 20.45 -2.82 -0.99
CA GLU A 26 20.97 -3.99 -1.72
C GLU A 26 20.15 -5.25 -1.43
N GLU A 27 19.86 -5.49 -0.15
CA GLU A 27 19.05 -6.62 0.29
C GLU A 27 17.61 -6.50 -0.23
N PHE A 28 17.04 -5.30 -0.19
CA PHE A 28 15.71 -5.04 -0.72
C PHE A 28 15.63 -5.33 -2.22
N ALA A 29 16.60 -4.83 -3.00
CA ALA A 29 16.66 -5.05 -4.44
C ALA A 29 16.85 -6.53 -4.81
N ALA A 30 17.62 -7.27 -4.01
CA ALA A 30 17.82 -8.70 -4.19
C ALA A 30 16.54 -9.51 -3.89
N ARG A 31 15.80 -9.16 -2.82
CA ARG A 31 14.57 -9.86 -2.42
C ARG A 31 13.38 -9.55 -3.33
N TRP A 32 13.27 -8.30 -3.81
CA TRP A 32 12.13 -7.84 -4.62
C TRP A 32 12.58 -7.06 -5.86
N PRO A 33 13.17 -7.75 -6.85
CA PRO A 33 13.65 -7.10 -8.06
C PRO A 33 12.49 -6.43 -8.82
N GLY A 34 12.66 -5.16 -9.16
CA GLY A 34 11.67 -4.37 -9.91
C GLY A 34 10.49 -3.82 -9.09
N ILE A 35 10.37 -4.15 -7.80
CA ILE A 35 9.31 -3.60 -6.95
C ILE A 35 9.65 -2.19 -6.48
N LYS A 36 8.73 -1.25 -6.71
CA LYS A 36 8.84 0.12 -6.20
C LYS A 36 8.36 0.21 -4.75
N GLY A 37 9.27 0.01 -3.80
CA GLY A 37 9.02 0.22 -2.37
C GLY A 37 9.06 1.69 -1.94
N LEU A 38 8.68 1.95 -0.70
CA LEU A 38 8.85 3.25 -0.04
C LEU A 38 10.20 3.32 0.69
N ARG A 39 10.88 4.46 0.61
CA ARG A 39 12.14 4.67 1.35
C ARG A 39 11.91 4.79 2.85
N TYR A 40 12.78 4.17 3.65
CA TYR A 40 12.85 4.42 5.09
C TYR A 40 13.76 5.63 5.33
N ASP A 41 14.94 5.61 4.72
CA ASP A 41 15.92 6.69 4.64
C ASP A 41 16.70 6.65 3.30
N GLY A 42 17.90 7.22 3.23
CA GLY A 42 18.75 7.21 2.03
C GLY A 42 19.42 5.86 1.71
N TYR A 43 19.55 4.97 2.70
CA TYR A 43 20.29 3.71 2.61
C TYR A 43 19.40 2.46 2.74
N SER A 44 18.14 2.66 3.14
CA SER A 44 17.21 1.59 3.43
C SER A 44 15.79 1.84 2.91
N MET A 45 15.13 0.74 2.59
CA MET A 45 13.74 0.67 2.14
C MET A 45 12.83 0.20 3.28
N ARG A 46 11.59 0.68 3.31
CA ARG A 46 10.59 0.27 4.29
C ARG A 46 10.09 -1.13 3.98
N VAL A 47 10.15 -1.97 5.00
CA VAL A 47 9.61 -3.32 5.01
C VAL A 47 8.77 -3.52 6.27
N GLY A 48 7.97 -4.59 6.32
CA GLY A 48 7.19 -4.93 7.50
C GLY A 48 6.67 -6.36 7.45
N TYR A 49 6.00 -6.78 8.50
CA TYR A 49 5.41 -8.12 8.59
C TYR A 49 3.90 -8.06 8.34
N PRO A 50 3.29 -9.07 7.69
CA PRO A 50 1.85 -9.14 7.57
C PRO A 50 1.14 -9.05 8.93
N THR A 51 0.00 -8.38 8.98
CA THR A 51 -0.83 -8.34 10.20
C THR A 51 -1.49 -9.69 10.48
N SER A 52 -1.77 -10.45 9.42
CA SER A 52 -2.41 -11.76 9.43
C SER A 52 -1.58 -12.77 8.63
N GLY A 53 -1.53 -14.01 9.11
CA GLY A 53 -0.74 -15.09 8.49
C GLY A 53 0.68 -15.18 9.02
N THR A 54 1.42 -16.19 8.53
CA THR A 54 2.80 -16.52 8.94
C THR A 54 3.84 -16.18 7.88
N SER A 55 3.48 -15.39 6.86
CA SER A 55 4.43 -15.01 5.81
C SER A 55 5.55 -14.13 6.37
N GLY A 56 6.74 -14.26 5.77
CA GLY A 56 7.92 -13.49 6.14
C GLY A 56 7.78 -11.98 5.86
N VAL A 57 8.87 -11.25 6.07
CA VAL A 57 8.95 -9.83 5.77
C VAL A 57 8.49 -9.52 4.34
N MET A 58 7.79 -8.41 4.16
CA MET A 58 7.28 -7.92 2.88
C MET A 58 7.65 -6.45 2.67
N PRO A 59 7.77 -6.00 1.40
CA PRO A 59 8.11 -4.62 1.10
C PRO A 59 6.88 -3.73 1.28
N VAL A 60 7.08 -2.55 1.86
CA VAL A 60 6.04 -1.53 1.94
C VAL A 60 5.96 -0.83 0.58
N THR A 61 4.88 -1.05 -0.16
CA THR A 61 4.60 -0.39 -1.44
C THR A 61 3.77 0.88 -1.25
N ARG A 62 3.01 0.96 -0.15
CA ARG A 62 2.02 2.01 0.07
C ARG A 62 1.84 2.32 1.56
N MET A 63 1.57 3.60 1.84
CA MET A 63 1.31 4.13 3.17
C MET A 63 0.06 5.00 3.13
N ILE A 64 -0.86 4.77 4.07
CA ILE A 64 -2.11 5.53 4.15
C ILE A 64 -2.37 5.99 5.57
N GLU A 65 -2.77 7.24 5.72
CA GLU A 65 -3.31 7.75 6.97
C GLU A 65 -4.81 7.43 7.06
N TYR A 66 -5.17 6.58 8.03
CA TYR A 66 -6.55 6.32 8.39
C TYR A 66 -7.06 7.39 9.36
N LYS A 67 -8.37 7.69 9.30
CA LYS A 67 -9.04 8.37 10.42
C LYS A 67 -9.09 7.44 11.63
N SER A 68 -9.34 8.00 12.82
CA SER A 68 -9.46 7.22 14.06
C SER A 68 -10.55 6.15 13.98
N GLN A 69 -11.64 6.42 13.27
CA GLN A 69 -12.74 5.49 12.98
C GLN A 69 -12.97 5.47 11.46
N PRO A 70 -12.20 4.66 10.71
CA PRO A 70 -12.37 4.59 9.26
C PRO A 70 -13.67 3.87 8.92
N SER A 71 -14.38 4.35 7.89
CA SER A 71 -15.62 3.73 7.41
C SER A 71 -15.44 2.32 6.84
N LEU A 72 -14.23 1.95 6.40
CA LEU A 72 -13.91 0.63 5.79
C LEU A 72 -14.88 0.22 4.68
N HIS A 73 -15.38 1.21 3.94
CA HIS A 73 -16.34 0.99 2.86
C HIS A 73 -15.69 0.31 1.65
N GLU A 74 -16.53 -0.35 0.85
CA GLU A 74 -16.15 -0.85 -0.47
C GLU A 74 -15.94 0.32 -1.44
N CYS A 75 -14.89 0.24 -2.25
CA CYS A 75 -14.43 1.35 -3.06
C CYS A 75 -15.49 1.70 -4.14
N ASN A 76 -15.98 2.95 -4.12
CA ASN A 76 -16.98 3.46 -5.07
C ASN A 76 -16.35 4.41 -6.11
N ALA A 77 -17.16 4.95 -7.03
CA ALA A 77 -16.69 5.87 -8.08
C ALA A 77 -15.85 7.05 -7.53
N LYS A 78 -16.27 7.64 -6.41
CA LYS A 78 -15.52 8.76 -5.79
C LYS A 78 -14.12 8.34 -5.33
N CYS A 79 -13.96 7.09 -4.89
CA CYS A 79 -12.67 6.56 -4.45
C CYS A 79 -11.79 6.20 -5.66
N LEU A 80 -12.38 5.65 -6.73
CA LEU A 80 -11.68 5.32 -7.97
C LEU A 80 -11.13 6.57 -8.67
N ASP A 81 -11.87 7.67 -8.66
CA ASP A 81 -11.46 8.96 -9.22
C ASP A 81 -10.76 9.87 -8.21
N GLY A 82 -10.65 9.42 -6.96
CA GLY A 82 -10.00 10.15 -5.87
C GLY A 82 -8.49 10.22 -6.03
N LYS A 83 -7.88 11.27 -5.46
CA LYS A 83 -6.41 11.36 -5.42
C LYS A 83 -5.83 10.22 -4.58
N HIS A 84 -4.73 9.65 -5.06
CA HIS A 84 -4.01 8.58 -4.36
C HIS A 84 -3.20 9.07 -3.14
N ASN A 85 -3.20 10.38 -2.85
CA ASN A 85 -2.51 10.98 -1.70
C ASN A 85 -3.52 11.50 -0.66
N GLY A 86 -3.18 11.37 0.62
CA GLY A 86 -3.98 11.86 1.74
C GLY A 86 -4.67 10.77 2.55
N LYS A 87 -5.85 11.10 3.10
CA LYS A 87 -6.63 10.24 3.99
C LYS A 87 -7.53 9.32 3.17
N CYS A 88 -7.36 8.01 3.35
CA CYS A 88 -8.24 7.01 2.75
C CYS A 88 -8.78 6.12 3.86
N GLU A 89 -10.08 5.81 3.80
CA GLU A 89 -10.77 4.98 4.78
C GLU A 89 -11.28 3.68 4.17
N CYS A 90 -11.03 3.44 2.89
CA CYS A 90 -11.60 2.31 2.19
C CYS A 90 -10.97 0.99 2.64
N ARG A 91 -11.75 -0.10 2.57
CA ARG A 91 -11.25 -1.46 2.85
C ARG A 91 -10.15 -1.90 1.89
N CYS A 92 -10.15 -1.39 0.66
CA CYS A 92 -9.06 -1.63 -0.31
C CYS A 92 -7.72 -1.00 0.13
N GLY A 93 -7.71 -0.27 1.25
CA GLY A 93 -6.53 0.43 1.76
C GLY A 93 -6.00 1.41 0.73
N GLY A 94 -6.88 2.12 0.01
CA GLY A 94 -6.52 3.08 -1.04
C GLY A 94 -5.82 2.50 -2.28
N LYS A 95 -5.73 1.17 -2.41
CA LYS A 95 -5.18 0.51 -3.61
C LYS A 95 -5.83 1.01 -4.90
N ASN A 96 -7.15 1.25 -4.87
CA ASN A 96 -7.91 1.57 -6.08
C ASN A 96 -8.03 3.09 -6.35
N HIS A 97 -7.36 3.95 -5.58
CA HIS A 97 -7.40 5.40 -5.85
C HIS A 97 -6.67 5.73 -7.15
N GLY A 98 -7.32 6.53 -8.02
CA GLY A 98 -6.78 6.91 -9.32
C GLY A 98 -6.92 5.84 -10.41
N PHE A 99 -7.55 4.70 -10.12
CA PHE A 99 -7.81 3.64 -11.12
C PHE A 99 -9.04 3.92 -11.99
N GLY A 100 -9.91 4.89 -11.63
CA GLY A 100 -11.11 5.21 -12.42
C GLY A 100 -10.79 5.57 -13.88
N MET A 101 -9.74 6.36 -14.10
CA MET A 101 -9.31 6.77 -15.44
C MET A 101 -8.82 5.61 -16.32
N PHE A 102 -8.17 4.61 -15.73
CA PHE A 102 -7.62 3.45 -16.47
C PHE A 102 -8.61 2.29 -16.61
N SER A 103 -9.47 2.08 -15.60
CA SER A 103 -10.51 1.05 -15.65
C SER A 103 -11.61 1.35 -16.68
N GLY A 104 -11.90 2.64 -16.94
CA GLY A 104 -12.78 3.04 -18.03
C GLY A 104 -12.25 2.68 -19.42
N LEU A 105 -10.94 2.78 -19.64
CA LEU A 105 -10.30 2.46 -20.92
C LEU A 105 -10.25 0.95 -21.20
N LEU A 106 -10.01 0.12 -20.18
CA LEU A 106 -10.00 -1.34 -20.33
C LEU A 106 -11.40 -1.95 -20.53
N LYS A 107 -12.47 -1.26 -20.11
CA LYS A 107 -13.86 -1.67 -20.37
C LYS A 107 -14.37 -1.25 -21.76
N ALA A 108 -13.67 -0.32 -22.40
CA ALA A 108 -14.01 0.21 -23.73
C ALA A 108 -13.20 -0.44 -24.86
N ALA A 109 -12.29 -1.37 -24.53
CA ALA A 109 -11.54 -2.22 -25.45
C ALA A 109 -12.13 -3.63 -25.45
#